data_AF-A0A538CCJ4-F1
#
_entry.id   AF-A0A538CCJ4-F1
#
_cell.length_a   1.000
_cell.length_b   1.000
_cell.length_c   1.000
_cell.angle_alpha   90.00
_cell.angle_beta   90.00
_cell.angle_gamma   90.00
#
_symmetry.space_group_name_H-M   'P 1'
#
loop_
_entity.id
_entity.type
_entity.pdbx_description
1 polymer ?
#
loop_
_entity_poly.entity_id
_entity_poly.type
_entity_poly.pdbx_seq_one_letter_code
_entity_poly.pdbx_strand_id
1 'polypeptide(L)'
;MTEYTRGYTPGDDQLRALLREIRTIAVVGLSSKPERHSYNVADYLQQVGYRIIPINPNEAEVLGERAYESLLDVPEPVDLVDVFRRAEFTPEVARQAVQVGAKVLWLQLGIVNEEARRIAEE
;
A
#
# COMPACT_ATOMS: atom_id res chain seq x y z
N MET A 1 -27.21 5.04 8.62
CA MET A 1 -26.34 5.21 7.45
C MET A 1 -25.12 5.96 7.93
N THR A 2 -24.04 5.24 8.24
CA THR A 2 -22.80 5.87 8.70
C THR A 2 -22.21 6.64 7.53
N GLU A 3 -22.07 7.96 7.67
CA GLU A 3 -21.36 8.80 6.72
C GLU A 3 -19.91 8.29 6.68
N TYR A 4 -19.53 7.62 5.60
CA TYR A 4 -18.12 7.44 5.30
C TYR A 4 -17.56 8.83 5.06
N THR A 5 -16.69 9.32 5.97
CA THR A 5 -15.93 10.56 5.77
C THR A 5 -15.17 10.43 4.46
N ARG A 6 -15.67 11.03 3.39
CA ARG A 6 -15.08 10.97 2.05
C ARG A 6 -13.73 11.68 2.12
N GLY A 7 -12.64 10.92 2.13
CA GLY A 7 -11.29 11.45 1.97
C GLY A 7 -11.08 12.03 0.57
N TYR A 8 -9.88 12.56 0.31
CA TYR A 8 -9.48 13.00 -1.02
C TYR A 8 -9.67 11.85 -2.03
N THR A 9 -10.53 12.07 -3.02
CA THR A 9 -10.72 11.16 -4.15
C THR A 9 -10.35 11.95 -5.41
N PRO A 10 -9.18 11.70 -6.01
CA PRO A 10 -8.82 12.35 -7.27
C PRO A 10 -9.84 11.97 -8.36
N GLY A 11 -10.05 12.86 -9.34
CA GLY A 11 -10.86 12.51 -10.51
C GLY A 11 -10.19 11.39 -11.30
N ASP A 12 -10.98 10.60 -12.04
CA ASP A 12 -10.49 9.43 -12.80
C ASP A 12 -9.27 9.72 -13.67
N ASP A 13 -9.24 10.88 -14.35
CA ASP A 13 -8.10 11.26 -15.22
C ASP A 13 -6.84 11.56 -14.42
N GLN A 14 -6.97 12.21 -13.26
CA GLN A 14 -5.85 12.47 -12.35
C GLN A 14 -5.32 11.17 -11.76
N LEU A 15 -6.22 10.26 -11.38
CA LEU A 15 -5.86 8.96 -10.86
C LEU A 15 -5.14 8.11 -11.91
N ARG A 16 -5.63 8.10 -13.16
CA ARG A 16 -4.96 7.40 -14.27
C ARG A 16 -3.58 7.98 -14.56
N ALA A 17 -3.44 9.31 -14.56
CA ALA A 17 -2.15 9.97 -14.76
C ALA A 17 -1.16 9.59 -13.65
N LEU A 18 -1.60 9.68 -12.40
CA LEU A 18 -0.81 9.29 -11.23
C LEU A 18 -0.35 7.83 -11.32
N LEU A 19 -1.27 6.89 -11.55
CA LEU A 19 -0.94 5.46 -11.64
C LEU A 19 0.03 5.13 -12.78
N ARG A 20 0.04 5.89 -13.88
CA ARG A 20 1.03 5.72 -14.96
C ARG A 20 2.45 6.14 -14.57
N GLU A 21 2.59 6.99 -13.56
CA GLU A 21 3.90 7.42 -13.04
C GLU A 21 4.44 6.48 -11.94
N ILE A 22 3.58 5.70 -11.30
CA ILE A 22 3.94 4.71 -10.30
C ILE A 22 4.67 3.55 -10.99
N ARG A 23 5.79 3.10 -10.41
CA ARG A 23 6.53 1.92 -10.87
C ARG A 23 6.66 0.89 -9.77
N THR A 24 6.91 1.34 -8.53
CA THR A 24 7.14 0.46 -7.38
C THR A 24 6.03 0.59 -6.36
N ILE A 25 5.40 -0.54 -6.03
CA ILE A 25 4.31 -0.62 -5.06
C ILE A 25 4.75 -1.50 -3.89
N ALA A 26 4.80 -0.92 -2.69
CA ALA A 26 4.97 -1.70 -1.47
C ALA A 26 3.60 -2.17 -0.96
N VAL A 27 3.42 -3.47 -0.78
CA VAL A 27 2.14 -4.06 -0.35
C VAL A 27 2.26 -4.50 1.11
N VAL A 28 1.65 -3.72 2.00
CA VAL A 28 1.67 -3.90 3.44
C VAL A 28 0.62 -4.93 3.88
N GLY A 29 1.08 -6.01 4.50
CA GLY A 29 0.24 -7.17 4.81
C GLY A 29 0.09 -8.16 3.64
N LEU A 30 1.03 -8.15 2.69
CA LEU A 30 1.09 -9.15 1.63
C LEU A 30 1.40 -10.53 2.22
N SER A 31 0.53 -11.51 1.97
CA SER A 31 0.73 -12.90 2.40
C SER A 31 0.94 -13.79 1.18
N SER A 32 1.70 -14.87 1.33
CA SER A 32 1.92 -15.91 0.31
C SER A 32 0.70 -16.79 0.02
N LYS A 33 -0.38 -16.61 0.77
CA LYS A 33 -1.61 -17.40 0.70
C LYS A 33 -2.53 -16.96 -0.44
N PRO A 34 -2.80 -17.78 -1.47
CA PRO A 34 -3.59 -17.39 -2.64
C PRO A 34 -5.03 -16.98 -2.33
N GLU A 35 -5.62 -17.46 -1.24
CA GLU A 35 -6.98 -17.08 -0.83
C GLU A 35 -7.06 -15.65 -0.26
N ARG A 36 -5.92 -14.99 0.02
CA ARG A 36 -5.88 -13.64 0.56
C ARG A 36 -6.04 -12.62 -0.55
N HIS A 37 -6.85 -11.58 -0.31
CA HIS A 37 -7.01 -10.47 -1.25
C HIS A 37 -5.67 -9.77 -1.55
N SER A 38 -4.78 -9.65 -0.55
CA SER A 38 -3.45 -9.06 -0.77
C SER A 38 -2.64 -9.83 -1.80
N TYR A 39 -2.69 -11.17 -1.79
CA TYR A 39 -2.02 -12.00 -2.81
C TYR A 39 -2.57 -11.74 -4.21
N ASN A 40 -3.90 -11.84 -4.37
CA ASN A 40 -4.52 -11.73 -5.69
C ASN A 40 -4.35 -10.34 -6.32
N VAL A 41 -4.43 -9.27 -5.51
CA VAL A 41 -4.20 -7.90 -6.00
C VAL A 41 -2.73 -7.71 -6.37
N ALA A 42 -1.80 -8.15 -5.52
CA ALA A 42 -0.37 -8.05 -5.79
C ALA A 42 0.05 -8.82 -7.05
N ASP A 43 -0.44 -10.05 -7.23
CA ASP A 43 -0.20 -10.88 -8.42
C ASP A 43 -0.67 -10.19 -9.69
N TYR A 44 -1.90 -9.65 -9.69
CA TYR A 44 -2.42 -8.87 -10.81
C TYR A 44 -1.57 -7.63 -11.12
N LEU A 45 -1.19 -6.86 -10.09
CA LEU A 45 -0.35 -5.67 -10.27
C LEU A 45 1.04 -6.03 -10.83
N GLN A 46 1.64 -7.14 -10.40
CA GLN A 46 2.90 -7.66 -10.95
C GLN A 46 2.73 -8.05 -12.42
N GLN A 47 1.64 -8.73 -12.80
CA GLN A 47 1.34 -9.09 -14.19
C GLN A 47 1.12 -7.88 -15.11
N VAL A 48 0.57 -6.78 -14.57
CA VAL A 48 0.41 -5.52 -15.29
C VAL A 48 1.74 -4.74 -15.43
N GLY A 49 2.78 -5.15 -14.71
CA GLY A 49 4.15 -4.66 -14.88
C GLY A 49 4.65 -3.75 -13.76
N TYR A 50 3.95 -3.65 -12.63
CA TYR A 50 4.48 -2.97 -11.45
C TYR A 50 5.51 -3.83 -10.72
N ARG A 51 6.53 -3.20 -10.14
CA ARG A 51 7.45 -3.83 -9.18
C ARG A 51 6.74 -3.93 -7.82
N ILE A 52 6.59 -5.14 -7.28
CA ILE A 52 5.89 -5.39 -6.01
C ILE A 52 6.86 -5.68 -4.87
N ILE A 53 6.80 -4.89 -3.80
CA ILE A 53 7.62 -5.10 -2.60
C ILE A 53 6.73 -5.59 -1.45
N PRO A 54 6.82 -6.88 -1.06
CA PRO A 54 6.06 -7.39 0.08
C PRO A 54 6.55 -6.81 1.41
N ILE A 55 5.64 -6.26 2.21
CA ILE A 55 5.92 -5.85 3.59
C ILE A 55 5.09 -6.72 4.54
N ASN A 56 5.72 -7.72 5.14
CA ASN A 56 5.12 -8.62 6.12
C ASN A 56 6.20 -9.38 6.91
N PRO A 57 6.36 -9.15 8.22
CA PRO A 57 7.39 -9.81 9.03
C PRO A 57 7.19 -11.32 9.22
N ASN A 58 6.05 -11.88 8.79
CA ASN A 58 5.76 -13.30 8.90
C ASN A 58 6.05 -14.09 7.61
N GLU A 59 6.51 -13.41 6.56
CA GLU A 59 6.82 -14.02 5.27
C GLU A 59 8.30 -13.73 4.95
N ALA A 60 8.97 -14.66 4.30
CA ALA A 60 10.34 -14.43 3.80
C ALA A 60 10.35 -13.97 2.33
N GLU A 61 9.40 -14.49 1.55
CA GLU A 61 9.26 -14.23 0.12
C GLU A 61 7.78 -14.40 -0.28
N VAL A 62 7.28 -13.55 -1.17
CA VAL A 62 5.94 -13.66 -1.76
C VAL A 62 6.03 -13.30 -3.25
N LEU A 63 5.42 -14.11 -4.14
CA LEU A 63 5.41 -13.87 -5.58
C LEU A 63 6.83 -13.72 -6.20
N GLY A 64 7.80 -14.48 -5.67
CA GLY A 64 9.20 -14.42 -6.09
C GLY A 64 9.97 -13.19 -5.60
N GLU A 65 9.35 -12.38 -4.74
CA GLU A 65 9.91 -11.14 -4.22
C GLU A 65 10.23 -11.26 -2.74
N ARG A 66 11.42 -10.80 -2.35
CA ARG A 66 11.83 -10.77 -0.94
C ARG A 66 10.86 -9.93 -0.11
N ALA A 67 10.38 -10.48 1.00
CA ALA A 67 9.58 -9.75 1.96
C ALA A 67 10.45 -8.99 2.98
N TYR A 68 9.98 -7.82 3.38
CA TYR A 68 10.59 -6.98 4.42
C TYR A 68 9.66 -6.86 5.63
N GLU A 69 10.23 -6.59 6.80
CA GLU A 69 9.44 -6.44 8.03
C GLU A 69 8.68 -5.12 8.06
N SER A 70 9.31 -4.05 7.60
CA SER A 70 8.75 -2.70 7.53
C SER A 70 9.08 -1.99 6.22
N LEU A 71 8.40 -0.88 5.95
CA LEU A 71 8.70 -0.01 4.80
C LEU A 71 10.11 0.59 4.91
N LEU A 72 10.60 0.80 6.14
CA LEU A 72 11.90 1.41 6.41
C LEU A 72 13.08 0.49 6.07
N ASP A 73 12.84 -0.82 5.95
CA ASP A 73 13.86 -1.81 5.60
C ASP A 73 14.07 -1.93 4.08
N VAL A 74 13.24 -1.27 3.29
CA VAL A 74 13.28 -1.35 1.82
C VAL A 74 14.43 -0.48 1.30
N PRO A 75 15.41 -1.06 0.58
CA PRO A 75 16.59 -0.33 0.13
C PRO A 75 16.37 0.48 -1.16
N GLU A 76 15.18 0.38 -1.77
CA GLU A 76 14.81 1.01 -3.04
C GLU A 76 13.61 1.96 -2.87
N PRO A 77 13.44 2.96 -3.75
CA PRO A 77 12.33 3.89 -3.67
C PRO A 77 10.96 3.20 -3.82
N VAL A 78 10.00 3.63 -3.00
CA VAL A 78 8.60 3.19 -3.05
C VAL A 78 7.75 4.35 -3.55
N ASP A 79 7.03 4.16 -4.67
CA ASP A 79 6.14 5.21 -5.19
C ASP A 79 4.77 5.20 -4.51
N LEU A 80 4.23 4.01 -4.24
CA LEU A 80 2.89 3.80 -3.66
C LEU A 80 2.94 2.72 -2.58
N VAL A 81 2.22 2.96 -1.48
CA VAL A 81 2.03 2.01 -0.39
C VAL A 81 0.59 1.52 -0.40
N ASP A 82 0.37 0.22 -0.67
CA ASP A 82 -0.93 -0.43 -0.70
C ASP A 82 -1.17 -1.28 0.56
N VAL A 83 -2.24 -1.02 1.30
CA VAL A 83 -2.38 -1.49 2.69
C VAL A 83 -3.54 -2.47 2.87
N PHE A 84 -3.22 -3.69 3.28
CA PHE A 84 -4.16 -4.77 3.65
C PHE A 84 -4.13 -5.08 5.16
N ARG A 85 -3.66 -4.15 5.98
CA ARG A 85 -3.61 -4.28 7.45
C ARG A 85 -4.82 -3.63 8.11
N ARG A 86 -5.20 -4.14 9.29
CA ARG A 86 -6.31 -3.58 10.09
C ARG A 86 -6.10 -2.09 10.36
N ALA A 87 -7.20 -1.33 10.37
CA ALA A 87 -7.21 0.13 10.48
C ALA A 87 -6.42 0.68 11.69
N GLU A 88 -6.41 -0.03 12.82
CA GLU A 88 -5.66 0.37 14.02
C GLU A 88 -4.13 0.46 13.81
N PHE A 89 -3.59 -0.20 12.78
CA PHE A 89 -2.16 -0.17 12.45
C PHE A 89 -1.79 0.83 11.37
N THR A 90 -2.77 1.40 10.66
CA THR A 90 -2.48 2.27 9.52
C THR A 90 -1.83 3.61 9.86
N PRO A 91 -1.96 4.20 11.07
CA PRO A 91 -1.22 5.43 11.40
C PRO A 91 0.30 5.21 11.38
N GLU A 92 0.77 4.05 11.83
CA GLU A 92 2.19 3.74 11.77
C GLU A 92 2.66 3.48 10.33
N VAL A 93 1.85 2.79 9.53
CA VAL A 93 2.12 2.62 8.09
C VAL A 93 2.19 3.98 7.38
N ALA A 94 1.31 4.92 7.73
CA ALA A 94 1.32 6.26 7.16
C ALA A 94 2.60 7.03 7.52
N ARG A 95 3.05 6.97 8.78
CA ARG A 95 4.32 7.59 9.20
C ARG A 95 5.50 7.04 8.39
N GLN A 96 5.56 5.73 8.22
CA GLN A 96 6.62 5.11 7.43
C GLN A 96 6.51 5.47 5.94
N ALA A 97 5.30 5.49 5.37
CA ALA A 97 5.06 5.88 3.98
C ALA A 97 5.56 7.31 3.69
N VAL A 98 5.28 8.26 4.60
CA VAL A 98 5.80 9.63 4.53
C VAL A 98 7.33 9.62 4.62
N GLN A 99 7.89 8.87 5.58
CA GLN A 99 9.34 8.82 5.80
C GLN A 99 10.11 8.24 4.60
N VAL A 100 9.57 7.24 3.92
CA VAL A 100 10.18 6.69 2.69
C VAL A 100 9.89 7.52 1.44
N GLY A 101 9.11 8.60 1.57
CA GLY A 101 8.78 9.51 0.47
C GLY A 101 7.80 8.94 -0.55
N ALA A 102 6.91 8.03 -0.13
CA ALA A 102 5.87 7.50 -1.01
C ALA A 102 4.90 8.62 -1.41
N LYS A 103 4.51 8.65 -2.69
CA LYS A 103 3.59 9.66 -3.24
C LYS A 103 2.14 9.38 -2.85
N VAL A 104 1.83 8.11 -2.57
CA VAL A 104 0.46 7.63 -2.37
C VAL A 104 0.43 6.62 -1.23
N LEU A 105 -0.48 6.83 -0.28
CA LEU A 105 -0.92 5.83 0.68
C LEU A 105 -2.32 5.35 0.28
N TRP A 106 -2.45 4.08 -0.08
CA TRP A 106 -3.71 3.46 -0.50
C TRP A 106 -4.21 2.49 0.58
N LEU A 107 -5.33 2.83 1.21
CA LEU A 107 -5.99 1.94 2.17
C LEU A 107 -7.05 1.12 1.42
N GLN A 108 -6.93 -0.20 1.47
CA GLN A 108 -7.85 -1.10 0.77
C GLN A 108 -9.27 -1.06 1.34
N LEU A 109 -10.23 -1.60 0.58
CA LEU A 109 -11.64 -1.57 0.92
C LEU A 109 -11.91 -2.03 2.36
N GLY A 110 -12.67 -1.22 3.10
CA GLY A 110 -13.02 -1.48 4.50
C GLY A 110 -11.98 -1.01 5.52
N ILE A 111 -10.86 -0.43 5.09
CA ILE A 111 -9.84 0.16 5.96
C ILE A 111 -9.98 1.68 5.92
N VAL A 112 -10.41 2.28 7.03
CA VAL A 112 -10.57 3.73 7.17
C VAL A 112 -9.96 4.16 8.51
N ASN A 113 -9.08 5.16 8.49
CA ASN A 113 -8.48 5.73 9.69
C ASN A 113 -8.16 7.22 9.47
N GLU A 114 -8.74 8.09 10.29
CA GLU A 114 -8.56 9.55 10.18
C GLU A 114 -7.16 10.03 10.60
N GLU A 115 -6.52 9.37 11.57
CA GLU A 115 -5.16 9.69 11.97
C GLU A 115 -4.17 9.37 10.84
N ALA A 116 -4.32 8.19 10.22
CA ALA A 116 -3.50 7.82 9.06
C ALA A 116 -3.67 8.82 7.92
N ARG A 117 -4.89 9.32 7.67
CA ARG A 117 -5.13 10.36 6.66
C ARG A 117 -4.40 11.65 7.00
N ARG A 118 -4.53 12.15 8.24
CA ARG A 118 -3.85 13.39 8.66
C ARG A 118 -2.33 13.28 8.48
N ILE A 119 -1.74 12.16 8.90
CA ILE A 119 -0.30 11.93 8.74
C ILE A 119 0.11 11.95 7.27
N ALA A 120 -0.68 11.37 6.37
CA ALA A 120 -0.37 11.32 4.94
C ALA A 120 -0.62 12.64 4.19
N GLU A 121 -1.35 13.58 4.78
CA GLU A 121 -1.66 14.91 4.22
C GLU A 121 -0.65 16.00 4.66
N GLU A 122 0.19 15.71 5.65
CA GLU A 122 1.27 16.59 6.15
C GLU A 122 2.54 16.51 5.28
#